data_AF-A0A078B0W7-F1
#
_entry.id   AF-A0A078B0W7-F1
#
_cell.length_a   1.000
_cell.length_b   1.000
_cell.length_c   1.000
_cell.angle_alpha   90.00
_cell.angle_beta   90.00
_cell.angle_gamma   90.00
#
_symmetry.space_group_name_H-M   'P 1'
#
loop_
_entity.id
_entity.type
_entity.pdbx_description
1 polymer ?
#
loop_
_entity_poly.entity_id
_entity_poly.type
_entity_poly.pdbx_seq_one_letter_code
_entity_poly.pdbx_strand_id
1 'polypeptide(L)'
;MTYQELLTHYQLECKAIDVLCPLGCGFYFKRQDRMDHIGRCIFIKYSCRDCGVQMTIKESDPNSHNCFSILHQIVKQSKYMYLDIKKDFESYKKEIDAQNIRIVQEISIMPQQPKYKMTFLHKNPLRRMTFKQMKECYDYKPNKWYCDAYHFQRCQQGKTITDNKIKFPDAIFHHCLKCKVGLTSKIFKNMIQRLISQVINAVALDFKDANSLVHPFEYFQPGHDEDMQKVLDNVRQKREIDKKELRQKVIDHFKDQPTQTAEVQFHQHPLKLLRFAQIQEIHGPEIGNYWSCNGGTRTNGCVTKQNRGHPILKPNEILYHCSDCSFDLCEQCNHSHGHRHPHLLEKLTLQEVAKKDLIYNQGFICKGADFKDCFLGKQNSSDVRDVVYHCQQCKFNLCYKCVEVYQIQPKINLENQNLYGFRRF
;
A
#
# COMPACT_ATOMS: atom_id res chain seq x y z
N MET A 1 35.27 -47.63 -45.19
CA MET A 1 35.86 -46.76 -44.16
C MET A 1 36.68 -45.68 -44.84
N THR A 2 36.14 -44.46 -44.89
CA THR A 2 36.89 -43.27 -45.34
C THR A 2 37.89 -42.82 -44.27
N TYR A 3 38.85 -41.95 -44.63
CA TYR A 3 39.76 -41.34 -43.66
C TYR A 3 39.02 -40.56 -42.55
N GLN A 4 37.90 -39.91 -42.91
CA GLN A 4 37.05 -39.18 -41.96
C GLN A 4 36.31 -40.11 -40.99
N GLU A 5 35.82 -41.25 -41.47
CA GLU A 5 35.23 -42.31 -40.63
C GLU A 5 36.29 -42.89 -39.67
N LEU A 6 37.52 -43.12 -40.13
CA LEU A 6 38.61 -43.62 -39.29
C LEU A 6 39.00 -42.62 -38.19
N LEU A 7 39.08 -41.32 -38.52
CA LEU A 7 39.32 -40.26 -37.53
C LEU A 7 38.20 -40.19 -36.49
N THR A 8 36.94 -40.19 -36.94
CA THR A 8 35.76 -40.20 -36.04
C THR A 8 35.77 -41.43 -35.13
N HIS A 9 36.09 -42.61 -35.67
CA HIS A 9 36.21 -43.84 -34.91
C HIS A 9 37.26 -43.72 -33.81
N TYR A 10 38.49 -43.30 -34.12
CA TYR A 10 39.51 -43.09 -33.09
C TYR A 10 39.10 -42.01 -32.07
N GLN A 11 38.58 -40.87 -32.54
CA GLN A 11 38.23 -39.74 -31.67
C GLN A 11 37.08 -40.04 -30.71
N LEU A 12 36.07 -40.82 -31.10
CA LEU A 12 34.83 -40.97 -30.32
C LEU A 12 34.52 -42.42 -29.90
N GLU A 13 34.79 -43.40 -30.75
CA GLU A 13 34.21 -44.75 -30.63
C GLU A 13 35.20 -45.81 -30.13
N CYS A 14 36.48 -45.70 -30.52
CA CYS A 14 37.47 -46.74 -30.33
C CYS A 14 37.73 -46.96 -28.84
N LYS A 15 37.35 -48.13 -28.34
CA LYS A 15 37.46 -48.51 -26.92
C LYS A 15 38.89 -48.85 -26.48
N ALA A 16 39.74 -49.25 -27.44
CA ALA A 16 41.07 -49.80 -27.22
C ALA A 16 42.22 -48.76 -27.26
N ILE A 17 41.93 -47.49 -27.54
CA ILE A 17 42.95 -46.43 -27.41
C ILE A 17 43.20 -46.11 -25.93
N ASP A 18 44.43 -45.70 -25.64
CA ASP A 18 44.77 -45.12 -24.35
C ASP A 18 44.41 -43.63 -24.33
N VAL A 19 43.80 -43.19 -23.24
CA VAL A 19 43.43 -41.79 -23.00
C VAL A 19 44.01 -41.32 -21.67
N LEU A 20 44.41 -40.05 -21.62
CA LEU A 20 44.87 -39.40 -20.38
C LEU A 20 43.69 -39.14 -19.45
N CYS A 21 43.89 -39.29 -18.14
CA CYS A 21 42.86 -39.00 -17.15
C CYS A 21 42.33 -37.56 -17.21
N PRO A 22 41.01 -37.34 -17.33
CA PRO A 22 40.42 -35.99 -17.38
C PRO A 22 40.50 -35.23 -16.04
N LEU A 23 40.80 -35.93 -14.93
CA LEU A 23 41.03 -35.31 -13.62
C LEU A 23 42.50 -34.89 -13.40
N GLY A 24 43.35 -34.98 -14.43
CA GLY A 24 44.73 -34.49 -14.37
C GLY A 24 45.70 -35.38 -13.58
N CYS A 25 45.35 -36.63 -13.28
CA CYS A 25 46.17 -37.49 -12.41
C CYS A 25 47.44 -38.06 -13.07
N GLY A 26 47.70 -37.77 -14.35
CA GLY A 26 48.86 -38.24 -15.10
C GLY A 26 48.80 -39.69 -15.62
N PHE A 27 47.79 -40.48 -15.25
CA PHE A 27 47.64 -41.87 -15.72
C PHE A 27 46.96 -41.93 -17.10
N TYR A 28 47.41 -42.90 -17.89
CA TYR A 28 46.77 -43.35 -19.13
C TYR A 28 46.03 -44.67 -18.90
N PHE A 29 44.88 -44.86 -19.55
CA PHE A 29 44.08 -46.08 -19.49
C PHE A 29 43.26 -46.26 -20.77
N LYS A 30 42.80 -47.49 -21.06
CA LYS A 30 41.95 -47.76 -22.22
C LYS A 30 40.61 -47.06 -22.08
N ARG A 31 40.08 -46.46 -23.17
CA ARG A 31 38.81 -45.69 -23.14
C ARG A 31 37.65 -46.47 -22.49
N GLN A 32 37.57 -47.78 -22.68
CA GLN A 32 36.58 -48.64 -22.03
C GLN A 32 36.65 -48.65 -20.48
N ASP A 33 37.84 -48.50 -19.91
CA ASP A 33 38.09 -48.59 -18.46
C ASP A 33 37.92 -47.23 -17.76
N ARG A 34 37.47 -46.20 -18.49
CA ARG A 34 37.33 -44.81 -18.02
C ARG A 34 36.54 -44.69 -16.72
N MET A 35 35.43 -45.42 -16.59
CA MET A 35 34.57 -45.32 -15.40
C MET A 35 35.21 -45.98 -14.18
N ASP A 36 35.92 -47.11 -14.36
CA ASP A 36 36.64 -47.77 -13.26
C ASP A 36 37.82 -46.91 -12.79
N HIS A 37 38.57 -46.31 -13.72
CA HIS A 37 39.61 -45.36 -13.36
C HIS A 37 39.05 -44.14 -12.61
N ILE A 38 37.98 -43.51 -13.10
CA ILE A 38 37.39 -42.33 -12.44
C ILE A 38 36.93 -42.67 -11.02
N GLY A 39 36.30 -43.83 -10.82
CA GLY A 39 35.87 -44.30 -9.49
C GLY A 39 37.00 -44.54 -8.49
N ARG A 40 38.25 -44.73 -8.96
CA ARG A 40 39.45 -44.96 -8.13
C ARG A 40 40.48 -43.82 -8.22
N CYS A 41 40.15 -42.73 -8.90
CA CYS A 41 41.13 -41.69 -9.22
C CYS A 41 41.48 -40.85 -7.99
N ILE A 42 42.75 -40.81 -7.61
CA ILE A 42 43.26 -40.07 -6.44
C ILE A 42 42.92 -38.56 -6.40
N PHE A 43 42.56 -37.96 -7.54
CA PHE A 43 42.16 -36.54 -7.66
C PHE A 43 40.65 -36.32 -7.73
N ILE A 44 39.82 -37.38 -7.62
CA ILE A 44 38.40 -37.18 -7.41
C ILE A 44 38.19 -36.47 -6.07
N LYS A 45 37.36 -35.43 -6.10
CA LYS A 45 37.00 -34.66 -4.91
C LYS A 45 35.61 -35.08 -4.47
N TYR A 46 35.49 -35.54 -3.24
CA TYR A 46 34.20 -35.73 -2.58
C TYR A 46 33.86 -34.51 -1.75
N SER A 47 32.60 -34.10 -1.74
CA SER A 47 32.09 -33.13 -0.78
C SER A 47 31.37 -33.88 0.34
N CYS A 48 31.69 -33.59 1.60
CA CYS A 48 30.88 -34.07 2.71
C CYS A 48 29.45 -33.52 2.59
N ARG A 49 28.45 -34.38 2.72
CA ARG A 49 27.03 -34.00 2.71
C ARG A 49 26.66 -33.06 3.86
N ASP A 50 27.26 -33.25 5.04
CA ASP A 50 26.84 -32.60 6.29
C ASP A 50 27.60 -31.30 6.58
N CYS A 51 28.85 -31.16 6.11
CA CYS A 51 29.68 -29.97 6.33
C CYS A 51 30.23 -29.31 5.05
N GLY A 52 30.00 -29.88 3.87
CA GLY A 52 30.40 -29.31 2.57
C GLY A 52 31.90 -29.31 2.26
N VAL A 53 32.75 -29.84 3.16
CA VAL A 53 34.21 -29.88 2.98
C VAL A 53 34.57 -30.80 1.81
N GLN A 54 35.47 -30.32 0.94
CA GLN A 54 36.03 -31.11 -0.16
C GLN A 54 37.24 -31.93 0.33
N MET A 55 37.25 -33.23 0.02
CA MET A 55 38.29 -34.19 0.39
C MET A 55 38.78 -34.97 -0.83
N THR A 56 40.02 -35.47 -0.81
CA THR A 56 40.59 -36.33 -1.86
C THR A 56 40.68 -37.79 -1.42
N ILE A 57 40.64 -38.77 -2.34
CA ILE A 57 40.75 -40.21 -2.01
C ILE A 57 42.00 -40.56 -1.18
N LYS A 58 43.10 -39.81 -1.34
CA LYS A 58 44.32 -40.03 -0.57
C LYS A 58 44.15 -39.73 0.92
N GLU A 59 43.20 -38.87 1.26
CA GLU A 59 42.93 -38.40 2.62
C GLU A 59 41.79 -39.21 3.24
N SER A 60 42.03 -40.52 3.36
CA SER A 60 41.34 -41.47 4.26
C SER A 60 39.88 -41.85 3.97
N ASP A 61 39.44 -42.90 4.67
CA ASP A 61 38.06 -43.40 4.79
C ASP A 61 37.05 -42.23 4.87
N PRO A 62 35.93 -42.26 4.10
CA PRO A 62 34.86 -41.27 4.24
C PRO A 62 34.40 -40.98 5.68
N ASN A 63 34.59 -41.91 6.61
CA ASN A 63 34.27 -41.75 8.04
C ASN A 63 35.32 -40.98 8.87
N SER A 64 36.50 -40.64 8.32
CA SER A 64 37.61 -40.05 9.09
C SER A 64 37.44 -38.57 9.41
N HIS A 65 36.66 -37.85 8.59
CA HIS A 65 36.54 -36.40 8.70
C HIS A 65 35.51 -36.03 9.78
N ASN A 66 36.00 -35.43 10.86
CA ASN A 66 35.16 -35.07 11.98
C ASN A 66 34.37 -33.78 11.68
N CYS A 67 33.17 -33.92 11.10
CA CYS A 67 32.24 -32.81 10.85
C CYS A 67 31.97 -31.95 12.10
N PHE A 68 31.99 -32.54 13.30
CA PHE A 68 31.61 -31.88 14.54
C PHE A 68 32.49 -30.68 14.88
N SER A 69 33.81 -30.75 14.66
CA SER A 69 34.73 -29.65 14.97
C SER A 69 34.46 -28.42 14.09
N ILE A 70 34.23 -28.65 12.80
CA ILE A 70 33.95 -27.61 11.80
C ILE A 70 32.55 -27.00 12.03
N LEU A 71 31.53 -27.84 12.23
CA LEU A 71 30.18 -27.38 12.57
C LEU A 71 30.17 -26.56 13.87
N HIS A 72 30.90 -27.00 14.90
CA HIS A 72 31.03 -26.26 16.16
C HIS A 72 31.75 -24.91 15.98
N GLN A 73 32.77 -24.84 15.12
CA GLN A 73 33.42 -23.57 14.77
C GLN A 73 32.47 -22.61 14.04
N ILE A 74 31.67 -23.10 13.09
CA ILE A 74 30.66 -22.31 12.38
C ILE A 74 29.60 -21.76 13.34
N VAL A 75 29.09 -22.60 14.25
CA VAL A 75 28.14 -22.18 15.30
C VAL A 75 28.76 -21.13 16.24
N LYS A 76 30.04 -21.28 16.58
CA LYS A 76 30.76 -20.29 17.41
C LYS A 76 30.91 -18.94 16.69
N GLN A 77 31.23 -18.95 15.40
CA GLN A 77 31.36 -17.73 14.58
C GLN A 77 30.01 -17.02 14.37
N SER A 78 28.94 -17.75 14.03
CA SER A 78 27.61 -17.15 13.84
C SER A 78 27.05 -16.55 15.14
N LYS A 79 27.37 -17.16 16.30
CA LYS A 79 27.05 -16.58 17.62
C LYS A 79 27.72 -15.24 17.85
N TYR A 80 28.97 -15.05 17.44
CA TYR A 80 29.65 -13.74 17.54
C TYR A 80 29.00 -12.71 16.60
N MET A 81 28.76 -13.05 15.33
CA MET A 81 28.08 -12.15 14.38
C MET A 81 26.70 -11.71 14.87
N TYR A 82 25.92 -12.61 15.47
CA TYR A 82 24.62 -12.26 16.07
C TYR A 82 24.76 -11.25 17.23
N LEU A 83 25.78 -11.40 18.07
CA LEU A 83 26.03 -10.47 19.18
C LEU A 83 26.43 -9.08 18.68
N ASP A 84 27.22 -9.01 17.61
CA ASP A 84 27.59 -7.74 16.96
C ASP A 84 26.37 -7.05 16.33
N ILE A 85 25.57 -7.78 15.53
CA ILE A 85 24.32 -7.26 14.93
C ILE A 85 23.35 -6.77 16.01
N LYS A 86 23.22 -7.50 17.12
CA LYS A 86 22.39 -7.09 18.26
C LYS A 86 22.87 -5.79 18.88
N LYS A 87 24.18 -5.63 19.05
CA LYS A 87 24.81 -4.41 19.60
C LYS A 87 24.59 -3.21 18.68
N ASP A 88 24.72 -3.39 17.37
CA ASP A 88 24.47 -2.33 16.38
C ASP A 88 23.01 -1.89 16.38
N PHE A 89 22.07 -2.84 16.46
CA PHE A 89 20.64 -2.54 16.59
C PHE A 89 20.30 -1.79 17.89
N GLU A 90 20.93 -2.14 19.01
CA GLU A 90 20.80 -1.41 20.28
C GLU A 90 21.41 0.00 20.22
N SER A 91 22.48 0.22 19.43
CA SER A 91 23.04 1.56 19.17
C SER A 91 22.08 2.41 18.34
N TYR A 92 21.62 1.89 17.21
CA TYR A 92 20.66 2.56 16.33
C TYR A 92 19.38 2.99 17.06
N LYS A 93 18.84 2.11 17.92
CA LYS A 93 17.67 2.46 18.75
C LYS A 93 17.92 3.68 19.63
N LYS A 94 19.09 3.75 20.31
CA LYS A 94 19.47 4.88 21.17
C LYS A 94 19.63 6.18 20.37
N GLU A 95 20.16 6.11 19.15
CA GLU A 95 20.30 7.27 18.27
C GLU A 95 18.94 7.83 17.84
N ILE A 96 17.99 6.98 17.45
CA ILE A 96 16.62 7.37 17.10
C ILE A 96 15.89 7.97 18.31
N ASP A 97 15.99 7.36 19.49
CA ASP A 97 15.39 7.89 20.72
C ASP A 97 15.98 9.28 21.07
N ALA A 98 17.30 9.46 20.96
CA ALA A 98 17.96 10.75 21.16
C ALA A 98 17.55 11.80 20.11
N GLN A 99 17.37 11.42 18.85
CA GLN A 99 16.90 12.30 17.78
C GLN A 99 15.46 12.77 18.04
N ASN A 100 14.58 11.87 18.46
CA ASN A 100 13.20 12.19 18.82
C ASN A 100 13.13 13.18 20.00
N ILE A 101 13.96 12.99 21.02
CA ILE A 101 14.06 13.93 22.16
C ILE A 101 14.48 15.34 21.67
N ARG A 102 15.47 15.45 20.78
CA ARG A 102 15.89 16.74 20.20
C ARG A 102 14.74 17.43 19.45
N ILE A 103 14.01 16.69 18.61
CA ILE A 103 12.85 17.23 17.86
C ILE A 103 11.79 17.78 18.83
N VAL A 104 11.48 17.07 19.92
CA VAL A 104 10.51 17.52 20.94
C VAL A 104 11.00 18.78 21.69
N GLN A 105 12.29 18.85 22.00
CA GLN A 105 12.92 20.02 22.64
C GLN A 105 12.92 21.25 21.73
N GLU A 106 13.28 21.09 20.44
CA GLU A 106 13.21 22.16 19.44
C GLU A 106 11.79 22.71 19.23
N ILE A 107 10.77 21.85 19.31
CA ILE A 107 9.37 22.26 19.25
C ILE A 107 8.97 23.10 20.48
N SER A 108 9.50 22.77 21.67
CA SER A 108 9.11 23.43 22.93
C SER A 108 9.75 24.81 23.15
N ILE A 109 10.95 25.06 22.59
CA ILE A 109 11.75 26.25 22.91
C ILE A 109 11.40 27.48 22.05
N MET A 110 10.69 27.32 20.93
CA MET A 110 10.28 28.47 20.10
C MET A 110 8.83 28.89 20.39
N PRO A 111 8.56 30.08 20.99
CA PRO A 111 7.22 30.64 21.11
C PRO A 111 6.72 31.13 19.74
N GLN A 112 6.34 30.19 18.88
CA GLN A 112 5.90 30.50 17.53
C GLN A 112 4.42 30.85 17.49
N GLN A 113 4.12 32.05 16.97
CA GLN A 113 2.83 32.27 16.33
C GLN A 113 2.56 31.15 15.32
N PRO A 114 1.33 30.64 15.22
CA PRO A 114 1.05 29.38 14.54
C PRO A 114 1.59 29.38 13.11
N LYS A 115 2.47 28.41 12.82
CA LYS A 115 3.08 28.16 11.49
C LYS A 115 2.04 28.02 10.36
N TYR A 116 0.79 27.75 10.72
CA TYR A 116 -0.33 27.56 9.81
C TYR A 116 -1.50 28.45 10.21
N LYS A 117 -2.08 29.15 9.23
CA LYS A 117 -3.32 29.93 9.40
C LYS A 117 -4.44 29.24 8.61
N MET A 118 -5.54 28.91 9.29
CA MET A 118 -6.79 28.56 8.63
C MET A 118 -7.48 29.84 8.15
N THR A 119 -8.11 29.81 6.97
CA THR A 119 -8.89 30.92 6.43
C THR A 119 -10.17 30.39 5.79
N PHE A 120 -11.25 31.16 5.86
CA PHE A 120 -12.52 30.79 5.22
C PHE A 120 -12.41 30.71 3.68
N LEU A 121 -11.43 31.40 3.09
CA LEU A 121 -11.14 31.39 1.66
C LEU A 121 -10.48 30.09 1.19
N HIS A 122 -9.92 29.28 2.08
CA HIS A 122 -9.04 28.18 1.67
C HIS A 122 -9.18 26.93 2.56
N LYS A 123 -9.67 25.83 1.98
CA LYS A 123 -10.00 24.58 2.72
C LYS A 123 -8.81 23.91 3.42
N ASN A 124 -7.59 24.08 2.92
CA ASN A 124 -6.38 23.54 3.55
C ASN A 124 -5.64 24.64 4.34
N PRO A 125 -4.98 24.31 5.47
CA PRO A 125 -4.17 25.27 6.22
C PRO A 125 -3.09 25.93 5.34
N LEU A 126 -2.95 27.25 5.48
CA LEU A 126 -1.95 28.04 4.78
C LEU A 126 -0.70 28.17 5.66
N ARG A 127 0.45 27.67 5.17
CA ARG A 127 1.73 27.76 5.89
C ARG A 127 2.32 29.17 5.75
N ARG A 128 2.72 29.77 6.87
CA ARG A 128 3.47 31.03 6.92
C ARG A 128 4.90 30.77 6.42
N MET A 129 5.32 31.44 5.34
CA MET A 129 6.65 31.29 4.72
C MET A 129 7.10 32.54 3.96
N THR A 130 8.41 32.74 3.79
CA THR A 130 8.95 33.81 2.94
C THR A 130 8.94 33.43 1.45
N PHE A 131 9.14 34.39 0.55
CA PHE A 131 9.26 34.09 -0.87
C PHE A 131 10.51 33.25 -1.21
N LYS A 132 11.60 33.41 -0.43
CA LYS A 132 12.77 32.53 -0.49
C LYS A 132 12.41 31.08 -0.14
N GLN A 133 11.76 30.85 1.00
CA GLN A 133 11.30 29.52 1.42
C GLN A 133 10.32 28.89 0.41
N MET A 134 9.48 29.71 -0.23
CA MET A 134 8.60 29.23 -1.29
C MET A 134 9.38 28.74 -2.52
N LYS A 135 10.41 29.48 -2.96
CA LYS A 135 11.32 29.02 -4.05
C LYS A 135 12.16 27.80 -3.67
N GLU A 136 12.38 27.54 -2.39
CA GLU A 136 13.08 26.33 -1.92
C GLU A 136 12.13 25.13 -1.85
N CYS A 137 10.84 25.34 -1.55
CA CYS A 137 9.82 24.28 -1.50
C CYS A 137 9.38 23.77 -2.88
N TYR A 138 9.63 24.54 -3.95
CA TYR A 138 9.31 24.17 -5.32
C TYR A 138 10.55 24.40 -6.18
N ASP A 139 11.07 23.36 -6.85
CA ASP A 139 12.14 23.43 -7.88
C ASP A 139 11.79 24.35 -9.09
N TYR A 140 10.64 25.02 -9.03
CA TYR A 140 10.14 25.99 -9.98
C TYR A 140 10.46 27.40 -9.49
N LYS A 141 11.09 28.22 -10.35
CA LYS A 141 11.23 29.66 -10.15
C LYS A 141 10.05 30.38 -10.82
N PRO A 142 8.92 30.66 -10.13
CA PRO A 142 7.87 31.49 -10.69
C PRO A 142 8.43 32.89 -10.94
N ASN A 143 8.54 33.28 -12.21
CA ASN A 143 8.93 34.64 -12.60
C ASN A 143 7.88 35.69 -12.20
N LYS A 144 6.65 35.26 -11.86
CA LYS A 144 5.54 36.09 -11.38
C LYS A 144 4.78 35.33 -10.30
N TRP A 145 4.37 36.04 -9.25
CA TRP A 145 3.53 35.52 -8.16
C TRP A 145 2.41 36.52 -7.91
N TYR A 146 1.21 35.99 -7.67
CA TYR A 146 0.00 36.78 -7.50
C TYR A 146 -0.69 36.37 -6.20
N CYS A 147 -1.26 37.34 -5.48
CA CYS A 147 -1.99 37.07 -4.26
C CYS A 147 -3.45 36.74 -4.60
N ASP A 148 -3.86 35.48 -4.49
CA ASP A 148 -5.21 34.97 -4.87
C ASP A 148 -6.40 35.78 -4.28
N ALA A 149 -6.17 36.58 -3.24
CA ALA A 149 -7.10 37.62 -2.77
C ALA A 149 -7.58 38.57 -3.90
N TYR A 150 -6.85 38.68 -5.01
CA TYR A 150 -7.25 39.46 -6.19
C TYR A 150 -8.59 39.01 -6.79
N HIS A 151 -8.96 37.73 -6.64
CA HIS A 151 -10.23 37.18 -7.10
C HIS A 151 -11.46 37.63 -6.28
N PHE A 152 -11.26 38.22 -5.10
CA PHE A 152 -12.35 38.51 -4.16
C PHE A 152 -12.69 40.00 -4.09
N GLN A 153 -11.81 40.83 -3.51
CA GLN A 153 -12.03 42.28 -3.35
C GLN A 153 -10.78 43.12 -3.65
N ARG A 154 -9.91 42.61 -4.53
CA ARG A 154 -8.51 43.06 -4.73
C ARG A 154 -7.63 42.79 -3.50
N CYS A 155 -6.32 42.68 -3.72
CA CYS A 155 -5.38 42.56 -2.61
C CYS A 155 -5.32 43.89 -1.83
N GLN A 156 -5.39 43.87 -0.49
CA GLN A 156 -5.29 45.07 0.35
C GLN A 156 -3.98 45.87 0.14
N GLN A 157 -2.94 45.27 -0.43
CA GLN A 157 -1.71 45.95 -0.85
C GLN A 157 -1.81 46.62 -2.24
N GLY A 158 -3.03 46.81 -2.76
CA GLY A 158 -3.31 47.45 -4.06
C GLY A 158 -2.86 46.65 -5.29
N LYS A 159 -2.49 45.37 -5.12
CA LYS A 159 -1.86 44.57 -6.18
C LYS A 159 -2.83 44.00 -7.21
N THR A 160 -2.41 44.10 -8.47
CA THR A 160 -3.13 43.71 -9.69
C THR A 160 -2.35 42.65 -10.48
N ILE A 161 -3.00 41.96 -11.42
CA ILE A 161 -2.35 40.97 -12.32
C ILE A 161 -1.20 41.60 -13.15
N THR A 162 -1.24 42.91 -13.38
CA THR A 162 -0.24 43.63 -14.18
C THR A 162 1.01 44.05 -13.41
N ASP A 163 1.06 43.87 -12.08
CA ASP A 163 2.24 44.14 -11.23
C ASP A 163 3.38 43.13 -11.47
N ASN A 164 4.08 43.26 -12.59
CA ASN A 164 5.11 42.31 -13.06
C ASN A 164 6.41 42.21 -12.23
N LYS A 165 6.52 42.83 -11.05
CA LYS A 165 7.74 42.82 -10.21
C LYS A 165 7.46 42.54 -8.74
N ILE A 166 7.94 41.38 -8.27
CA ILE A 166 7.97 41.02 -6.85
C ILE A 166 9.13 41.78 -6.18
N LYS A 167 8.81 42.80 -5.37
CA LYS A 167 9.81 43.68 -4.74
C LYS A 167 10.31 43.24 -3.36
N PHE A 168 9.83 42.10 -2.83
CA PHE A 168 10.00 41.75 -1.42
C PHE A 168 10.38 40.26 -1.24
N PRO A 169 11.67 39.88 -1.30
CA PRO A 169 12.10 38.49 -1.08
C PRO A 169 11.81 37.99 0.35
N ASP A 170 11.86 38.90 1.32
CA ASP A 170 11.69 38.63 2.75
C ASP A 170 10.24 38.84 3.25
N ALA A 171 9.33 39.26 2.38
CA ALA A 171 7.91 39.33 2.73
C ALA A 171 7.38 37.95 3.10
N ILE A 172 6.52 37.94 4.12
CA ILE A 172 5.94 36.71 4.66
C ILE A 172 4.53 36.51 4.10
N PHE A 173 4.33 35.36 3.46
CA PHE A 173 3.09 34.96 2.81
C PHE A 173 2.48 33.75 3.54
N HIS A 174 1.19 33.53 3.31
CA HIS A 174 0.47 32.33 3.76
C HIS A 174 0.11 31.50 2.53
N HIS A 175 0.78 30.36 2.36
CA HIS A 175 0.72 29.56 1.13
C HIS A 175 0.19 28.14 1.36
N CYS A 176 -0.59 27.62 0.42
CA CYS A 176 -1.07 26.24 0.51
C CYS A 176 -0.15 25.26 -0.22
N LEU A 177 0.46 24.34 0.54
CA LEU A 177 1.26 23.24 -0.02
C LEU A 177 0.45 22.18 -0.79
N LYS A 178 -0.88 22.13 -0.63
CA LYS A 178 -1.77 21.12 -1.25
C LYS A 178 -2.45 21.56 -2.54
N CYS A 179 -2.65 22.86 -2.75
CA CYS A 179 -3.40 23.34 -3.91
C CYS A 179 -2.49 23.53 -5.13
N LYS A 180 -2.66 22.65 -6.12
CA LYS A 180 -1.92 22.65 -7.38
C LYS A 180 -2.44 23.75 -8.32
N VAL A 181 -2.02 24.99 -8.10
CA VAL A 181 -2.21 26.04 -9.10
C VAL A 181 -1.19 25.83 -10.23
N GLY A 182 -1.63 25.19 -11.32
CA GLY A 182 -0.90 25.17 -12.60
C GLY A 182 0.33 24.25 -12.75
N LEU A 183 0.73 23.48 -11.73
CA LEU A 183 1.92 22.61 -11.81
C LEU A 183 1.57 21.13 -12.08
N THR A 184 2.14 20.59 -13.16
CA THR A 184 1.90 19.22 -13.64
C THR A 184 2.38 18.17 -12.63
N SER A 185 1.73 17.00 -12.65
CA SER A 185 1.80 15.96 -11.60
C SER A 185 3.17 15.36 -11.33
N LYS A 186 4.17 15.58 -12.19
CA LYS A 186 5.49 14.96 -12.15
C LYS A 186 6.34 15.38 -10.94
N ILE A 187 6.31 16.67 -10.57
CA ILE A 187 7.23 17.22 -9.55
C ILE A 187 6.89 16.73 -8.14
N PHE A 188 5.61 16.76 -7.75
CA PHE A 188 5.19 16.24 -6.44
C PHE A 188 5.41 14.72 -6.32
N LYS A 189 5.26 13.99 -7.44
CA LYS A 189 5.60 12.56 -7.52
C LYS A 189 7.10 12.38 -7.30
N ASN A 190 7.96 13.12 -7.97
CA ASN A 190 9.42 13.07 -7.80
C ASN A 190 9.89 13.51 -6.40
N MET A 191 9.23 14.48 -5.76
CA MET A 191 9.58 14.94 -4.40
C MET A 191 9.19 13.89 -3.35
N ILE A 192 7.97 13.35 -3.42
CA ILE A 192 7.58 12.21 -2.56
C ILE A 192 8.45 11.00 -2.87
N GLN A 193 8.76 10.71 -4.13
CA GLN A 193 9.60 9.58 -4.51
C GLN A 193 11.06 9.77 -4.07
N ARG A 194 11.60 11.01 -4.01
CA ARG A 194 12.89 11.30 -3.37
C ARG A 194 12.85 11.11 -1.85
N LEU A 195 11.82 11.62 -1.17
CA LEU A 195 11.66 11.43 0.28
C LEU A 195 11.44 9.95 0.63
N ILE A 196 10.66 9.23 -0.17
CA ILE A 196 10.46 7.78 -0.07
C ILE A 196 11.77 7.04 -0.36
N SER A 197 12.53 7.37 -1.42
CA SER A 197 13.83 6.72 -1.67
C SER A 197 14.87 7.04 -0.60
N GLN A 198 14.84 8.21 0.03
CA GLN A 198 15.70 8.55 1.17
C GLN A 198 15.34 7.78 2.45
N VAL A 199 14.10 7.32 2.59
CA VAL A 199 13.62 6.54 3.75
C VAL A 199 13.66 5.01 3.47
N ILE A 200 13.36 4.58 2.25
CA ILE A 200 13.32 3.17 1.85
C ILE A 200 14.72 2.60 1.56
N ASN A 201 15.68 3.41 1.09
CA ASN A 201 17.06 2.93 0.91
C ASN A 201 17.79 2.61 2.23
N ALA A 202 17.13 2.76 3.39
CA ALA A 202 17.67 2.39 4.69
C ALA A 202 17.09 1.07 5.26
N VAL A 203 15.95 0.57 4.79
CA VAL A 203 15.31 -0.65 5.34
C VAL A 203 14.63 -1.49 4.26
N ALA A 204 15.33 -2.56 3.86
CA ALA A 204 14.74 -3.72 3.18
C ALA A 204 15.48 -5.02 3.54
N LEU A 205 15.63 -5.28 4.84
CA LEU A 205 15.97 -6.60 5.37
C LEU A 205 15.06 -6.89 6.58
N ASP A 206 14.11 -7.80 6.39
CA ASP A 206 13.32 -8.38 7.49
C ASP A 206 13.64 -9.88 7.53
N PHE A 207 14.39 -10.28 8.55
CA PHE A 207 14.73 -11.68 8.83
C PHE A 207 14.10 -12.06 10.16
N LYS A 208 13.00 -12.81 10.12
CA LYS A 208 12.57 -13.65 11.24
C LYS A 208 12.21 -15.06 10.76
N ASP A 209 12.58 -16.00 11.62
CA ASP A 209 12.33 -17.45 11.51
C ASP A 209 13.11 -18.18 10.41
N ALA A 210 14.44 -17.97 10.41
CA ALA A 210 15.40 -18.97 9.95
C ALA A 210 15.56 -20.10 10.98
N ASN A 211 14.49 -20.86 11.21
CA ASN A 211 14.56 -22.19 11.79
C ASN A 211 13.63 -23.10 10.97
N SER A 212 14.13 -24.26 10.54
CA SER A 212 13.63 -25.11 9.44
C SER A 212 13.94 -24.66 8.00
N LEU A 213 14.87 -25.38 7.38
CA LEU A 213 15.06 -25.67 5.95
C LEU A 213 15.42 -24.54 4.94
N VAL A 214 16.67 -24.63 4.44
CA VAL A 214 17.08 -24.63 3.00
C VAL A 214 17.33 -23.28 2.27
N HIS A 215 18.63 -22.99 2.03
CA HIS A 215 19.27 -22.46 0.79
C HIS A 215 18.73 -21.15 0.14
N PRO A 216 19.12 -20.71 -1.09
CA PRO A 216 20.22 -21.10 -2.03
C PRO A 216 21.26 -19.95 -2.23
N PHE A 217 22.20 -19.86 -3.19
CA PHE A 217 22.68 -20.61 -4.40
C PHE A 217 24.24 -20.59 -4.36
N GLU A 218 25.08 -21.05 -5.31
CA GLU A 218 25.01 -21.69 -6.65
C GLU A 218 25.67 -23.12 -6.57
N TYR A 219 25.98 -23.94 -7.59
CA TYR A 219 25.86 -23.95 -9.07
C TYR A 219 25.06 -25.19 -9.50
N PHE A 220 24.34 -25.13 -10.64
CA PHE A 220 23.40 -26.16 -11.08
C PHE A 220 23.88 -26.96 -12.32
N GLN A 221 23.64 -28.28 -12.33
CA GLN A 221 23.71 -29.17 -13.51
C GLN A 221 22.49 -30.13 -13.46
N PRO A 222 21.99 -30.66 -14.60
CA PRO A 222 20.63 -31.19 -14.69
C PRO A 222 20.51 -32.71 -14.43
N GLY A 223 19.39 -33.17 -13.84
CA GLY A 223 19.07 -34.60 -13.72
C GLY A 223 18.06 -35.08 -12.66
N HIS A 224 17.46 -34.22 -11.83
CA HIS A 224 16.61 -34.64 -10.69
C HIS A 224 15.25 -33.91 -10.61
N ASP A 225 14.41 -34.04 -11.63
CA ASP A 225 13.17 -33.27 -11.73
C ASP A 225 12.05 -33.77 -10.79
N GLU A 226 11.91 -35.09 -10.56
CA GLU A 226 10.82 -35.64 -9.73
C GLU A 226 10.96 -35.32 -8.23
N ASP A 227 12.18 -35.41 -7.67
CA ASP A 227 12.38 -35.14 -6.24
C ASP A 227 12.38 -33.63 -5.94
N MET A 228 12.83 -32.80 -6.87
CA MET A 228 12.69 -31.35 -6.77
C MET A 228 11.21 -30.94 -6.76
N GLN A 229 10.35 -31.60 -7.56
CA GLN A 229 8.91 -31.33 -7.56
C GLN A 229 8.25 -31.66 -6.21
N LYS A 230 8.57 -32.80 -5.59
CA LYS A 230 8.08 -33.15 -4.24
C LYS A 230 8.49 -32.12 -3.18
N VAL A 231 9.73 -31.63 -3.24
CA VAL A 231 10.22 -30.57 -2.32
C VAL A 231 9.43 -29.26 -2.54
N LEU A 232 9.20 -28.86 -3.79
CA LEU A 232 8.42 -27.67 -4.11
C LEU A 232 6.97 -27.76 -3.61
N ASP A 233 6.33 -28.92 -3.74
CA ASP A 233 4.94 -29.11 -3.30
C ASP A 233 4.81 -29.17 -1.77
N ASN A 234 5.77 -29.79 -1.06
CA ASN A 234 5.84 -29.72 0.40
C ASN A 234 6.03 -28.27 0.90
N VAL A 235 6.88 -27.47 0.24
CA VAL A 235 7.08 -26.05 0.57
C VAL A 235 5.81 -25.23 0.29
N ARG A 236 5.08 -25.51 -0.80
CA ARG A 236 3.78 -24.88 -1.10
C ARG A 236 2.74 -25.23 -0.03
N GLN A 237 2.64 -26.49 0.36
CA GLN A 237 1.66 -26.94 1.36
C GLN A 237 1.94 -26.31 2.73
N LYS A 238 3.20 -26.27 3.18
CA LYS A 238 3.59 -25.60 4.43
C LYS A 238 3.23 -24.11 4.39
N ARG A 239 3.53 -23.39 3.31
CA ARG A 239 3.17 -21.97 3.15
C ARG A 239 1.67 -21.70 3.27
N GLU A 240 0.81 -22.57 2.74
CA GLU A 240 -0.64 -22.41 2.91
C GLU A 240 -1.14 -22.78 4.31
N ILE A 241 -0.44 -23.63 5.06
CA ILE A 241 -0.72 -23.88 6.50
C ILE A 241 -0.33 -22.65 7.32
N ASP A 242 0.91 -22.17 7.20
CA ASP A 242 1.43 -21.01 7.94
C ASP A 242 0.55 -19.76 7.72
N LYS A 243 0.09 -19.57 6.48
CA LYS A 243 -0.83 -18.50 6.06
C LYS A 243 -2.24 -18.63 6.65
N LYS A 244 -2.74 -19.87 6.88
CA LYS A 244 -4.00 -20.10 7.60
C LYS A 244 -3.83 -19.79 9.09
N GLU A 245 -2.76 -20.25 9.73
CA GLU A 245 -2.48 -19.94 11.14
C GLU A 245 -2.34 -18.44 11.39
N LEU A 246 -1.61 -17.73 10.52
CA LEU A 246 -1.43 -16.29 10.66
C LEU A 246 -2.76 -15.53 10.51
N ARG A 247 -3.63 -15.96 9.59
CA ARG A 247 -5.00 -15.42 9.48
C ARG A 247 -5.77 -15.63 10.78
N GLN A 248 -5.75 -16.83 11.35
CA GLN A 248 -6.44 -17.15 12.60
C GLN A 248 -5.94 -16.27 13.76
N LYS A 249 -4.62 -16.16 13.96
CA LYS A 249 -4.00 -15.31 15.00
C LYS A 249 -4.39 -13.82 14.86
N VAL A 250 -4.50 -13.31 13.63
CA VAL A 250 -4.97 -11.94 13.37
C VAL A 250 -6.47 -11.78 13.64
N ILE A 251 -7.28 -12.80 13.35
CA ILE A 251 -8.71 -12.80 13.63
C ILE A 251 -8.96 -12.80 15.14
N ASP A 252 -8.27 -13.67 15.89
CA ASP A 252 -8.48 -13.84 17.33
C ASP A 252 -8.09 -12.57 18.12
N HIS A 253 -6.96 -11.93 17.79
CA HIS A 253 -6.57 -10.66 18.41
C HIS A 253 -7.57 -9.50 18.19
N PHE A 254 -8.45 -9.61 17.19
CA PHE A 254 -9.49 -8.62 16.90
C PHE A 254 -10.90 -9.00 17.40
N LYS A 255 -11.11 -10.24 17.90
CA LYS A 255 -12.38 -10.62 18.56
C LYS A 255 -12.59 -9.87 19.88
N ASP A 256 -11.50 -9.56 20.59
CA ASP A 256 -11.53 -8.90 21.89
C ASP A 256 -11.69 -7.36 21.81
N GLN A 257 -11.66 -6.78 20.60
CA GLN A 257 -11.83 -5.34 20.43
C GLN A 257 -13.32 -4.95 20.39
N PRO A 258 -13.73 -3.85 21.05
CA PRO A 258 -15.11 -3.39 21.01
C PRO A 258 -15.54 -3.11 19.57
N THR A 259 -16.66 -3.71 19.15
CA THR A 259 -17.17 -3.58 17.78
C THR A 259 -17.55 -2.14 17.47
N GLN A 260 -16.72 -1.44 16.70
CA GLN A 260 -17.05 -0.11 16.21
C GLN A 260 -18.11 -0.21 15.11
N THR A 261 -19.13 0.64 15.18
CA THR A 261 -20.16 0.78 14.15
C THR A 261 -20.17 2.20 13.58
N ALA A 262 -20.63 2.34 12.34
CA ALA A 262 -20.87 3.64 11.73
C ALA A 262 -22.14 3.62 10.87
N GLU A 263 -23.03 4.57 11.14
CA GLU A 263 -24.16 4.91 10.28
C GLU A 263 -23.69 5.91 9.23
N VAL A 264 -24.06 5.72 7.97
CA VAL A 264 -23.65 6.58 6.85
C VAL A 264 -24.85 7.08 6.07
N GLN A 265 -24.77 8.30 5.54
CA GLN A 265 -25.87 9.03 4.88
C GLN A 265 -26.55 8.29 3.73
N PHE A 266 -25.92 7.25 3.20
CA PHE A 266 -26.39 6.45 2.07
C PHE A 266 -26.34 4.94 2.33
N HIS A 267 -26.55 4.51 3.58
CA HIS A 267 -26.85 3.12 3.82
C HIS A 267 -27.84 2.93 4.97
N GLN A 268 -28.85 2.09 4.76
CA GLN A 268 -29.92 1.82 5.74
C GLN A 268 -29.43 1.12 7.01
N HIS A 269 -28.35 0.35 6.91
CA HIS A 269 -27.87 -0.47 8.03
C HIS A 269 -26.58 0.11 8.63
N PRO A 270 -26.37 0.03 9.95
CA PRO A 270 -25.08 0.38 10.54
C PRO A 270 -23.99 -0.55 10.02
N LEU A 271 -22.88 0.02 9.57
CA LEU A 271 -21.71 -0.73 9.11
C LEU A 271 -20.86 -1.13 10.31
N LYS A 272 -20.48 -2.40 10.42
CA LYS A 272 -19.52 -2.88 11.43
C LYS A 272 -18.10 -2.74 10.92
N LEU A 273 -17.19 -2.24 11.75
CA LEU A 273 -15.76 -2.23 11.45
C LEU A 273 -15.19 -3.64 11.58
N LEU A 274 -14.80 -4.24 10.47
CA LEU A 274 -14.27 -5.60 10.38
C LEU A 274 -12.96 -5.62 9.60
N ARG A 275 -12.14 -6.64 9.81
CA ARG A 275 -11.03 -6.97 8.91
C ARG A 275 -11.56 -7.76 7.71
N PHE A 276 -10.93 -7.63 6.55
CA PHE A 276 -11.33 -8.39 5.37
C PHE A 276 -11.30 -9.91 5.61
N ALA A 277 -10.35 -10.40 6.43
CA ALA A 277 -10.35 -11.79 6.92
C ALA A 277 -11.69 -12.22 7.56
N GLN A 278 -12.24 -11.42 8.47
CA GLN A 278 -13.50 -11.71 9.18
C GLN A 278 -14.69 -11.66 8.21
N ILE A 279 -14.65 -10.77 7.21
CA ILE A 279 -15.68 -10.70 6.16
C ILE A 279 -15.66 -11.98 5.30
N GLN A 280 -14.48 -12.55 5.01
CA GLN A 280 -14.34 -13.84 4.32
C GLN A 280 -14.84 -15.02 5.18
N GLU A 281 -14.75 -14.95 6.51
CA GLU A 281 -15.36 -15.96 7.39
C GLU A 281 -16.90 -15.87 7.38
N ILE A 282 -17.47 -14.66 7.48
CA ILE A 282 -18.92 -14.44 7.58
C ILE A 282 -19.67 -14.89 6.31
N HIS A 283 -19.07 -14.67 5.13
CA HIS A 283 -19.72 -14.94 3.83
C HIS A 283 -19.11 -16.12 3.07
N GLY A 284 -18.09 -16.78 3.65
CA GLY A 284 -17.34 -17.83 3.00
C GLY A 284 -16.65 -17.39 1.70
N PRO A 285 -16.33 -18.34 0.79
CA PRO A 285 -15.57 -18.06 -0.43
C PRO A 285 -16.32 -17.18 -1.46
N GLU A 286 -17.63 -16.99 -1.32
CA GLU A 286 -18.46 -16.21 -2.25
C GLU A 286 -18.04 -14.74 -2.38
N ILE A 287 -17.49 -14.15 -1.30
CA ILE A 287 -17.05 -12.74 -1.33
C ILE A 287 -15.78 -12.55 -2.18
N GLY A 288 -15.14 -13.64 -2.61
CA GLY A 288 -13.98 -13.63 -3.47
C GLY A 288 -12.68 -13.32 -2.74
N ASN A 289 -11.59 -13.31 -3.50
CA ASN A 289 -10.23 -13.09 -2.99
C ASN A 289 -9.89 -11.60 -2.77
N TYR A 290 -10.84 -10.69 -2.97
CA TYR A 290 -10.66 -9.25 -2.82
C TYR A 290 -11.94 -8.57 -2.37
N TRP A 291 -11.81 -7.44 -1.66
CA TRP A 291 -12.92 -6.50 -1.43
C TRP A 291 -12.73 -5.24 -2.27
N SER A 292 -13.79 -4.44 -2.38
CA SER A 292 -13.74 -3.11 -3.00
C SER A 292 -14.62 -2.14 -2.22
N CYS A 293 -14.27 -0.86 -2.23
CA CYS A 293 -15.07 0.17 -1.57
C CYS A 293 -16.25 0.59 -2.46
N ASN A 294 -17.48 0.32 -2.02
CA ASN A 294 -18.72 0.71 -2.72
C ASN A 294 -18.94 2.23 -2.77
N GLY A 295 -18.16 3.00 -2.01
CA GLY A 295 -18.05 4.46 -2.12
C GLY A 295 -17.28 4.96 -3.36
N GLY A 296 -16.67 4.08 -4.17
CA GLY A 296 -15.90 4.46 -5.37
C GLY A 296 -16.36 3.82 -6.68
N THR A 297 -17.47 3.09 -6.68
CA THR A 297 -17.96 2.40 -7.88
C THR A 297 -18.88 3.30 -8.72
N ARG A 298 -18.24 4.09 -9.61
CA ARG A 298 -18.82 4.77 -10.79
C ARG A 298 -19.55 6.13 -10.59
N THR A 299 -19.10 7.02 -9.71
CA THR A 299 -19.79 8.31 -9.46
C THR A 299 -18.89 9.54 -9.58
N ASN A 300 -18.53 9.91 -10.83
CA ASN A 300 -18.15 11.30 -11.10
C ASN A 300 -19.41 12.11 -11.46
N GLY A 301 -20.10 12.57 -10.42
CA GLY A 301 -21.27 13.42 -10.55
C GLY A 301 -22.57 12.66 -10.82
N CYS A 302 -23.63 13.43 -11.06
CA CYS A 302 -24.88 12.92 -11.58
C CYS A 302 -24.66 12.20 -12.93
N VAL A 303 -25.30 11.06 -13.17
CA VAL A 303 -25.10 10.25 -14.40
C VAL A 303 -25.44 11.04 -15.67
N THR A 304 -26.41 11.95 -15.60
CA THR A 304 -26.76 12.90 -16.69
C THR A 304 -25.75 14.03 -16.88
N LYS A 305 -24.65 14.05 -16.10
CA LYS A 305 -23.61 15.10 -16.06
C LYS A 305 -24.11 16.48 -15.66
N GLN A 306 -25.14 16.55 -14.80
CA GLN A 306 -25.54 17.82 -14.18
C GLN A 306 -24.42 18.37 -13.30
N ASN A 307 -23.89 19.52 -13.71
CA ASN A 307 -23.00 20.34 -12.92
C ASN A 307 -23.80 21.10 -11.86
N ARG A 308 -23.19 21.43 -10.71
CA ARG A 308 -23.82 22.12 -9.55
C ARG A 308 -24.34 23.56 -9.80
N GLY A 309 -24.54 23.96 -11.06
CA GLY A 309 -25.10 25.26 -11.46
C GLY A 309 -26.16 25.19 -12.56
N HIS A 310 -26.59 23.99 -12.98
CA HIS A 310 -27.62 23.80 -14.01
C HIS A 310 -28.73 22.88 -13.49
N PRO A 311 -29.76 23.43 -12.82
CA PRO A 311 -30.91 22.64 -12.40
C PRO A 311 -31.68 22.11 -13.61
N ILE A 312 -32.34 20.95 -13.46
CA ILE A 312 -33.35 20.50 -14.42
C ILE A 312 -34.56 21.42 -14.28
N LEU A 313 -34.99 22.01 -15.41
CA LEU A 313 -36.16 22.90 -15.50
C LEU A 313 -37.33 22.29 -16.30
N LYS A 314 -37.20 21.05 -16.80
CA LYS A 314 -38.26 20.39 -17.59
C LYS A 314 -39.35 19.86 -16.65
N PRO A 315 -40.60 20.34 -16.70
CA PRO A 315 -41.63 19.98 -15.71
C PRO A 315 -41.94 18.48 -15.67
N ASN A 316 -41.87 17.81 -16.81
CA ASN A 316 -42.19 16.39 -16.95
C ASN A 316 -40.98 15.46 -16.69
N GLU A 317 -39.83 16.00 -16.28
CA GLU A 317 -38.64 15.18 -16.04
C GLU A 317 -38.77 14.43 -14.70
N ILE A 318 -38.48 13.13 -14.76
CA ILE A 318 -38.65 12.20 -13.64
C ILE A 318 -37.49 12.35 -12.65
N LEU A 319 -37.85 12.56 -11.40
CA LEU A 319 -36.95 12.54 -10.26
C LEU A 319 -37.48 11.61 -9.16
N TYR A 320 -36.59 11.27 -8.25
CA TYR A 320 -36.83 10.39 -7.13
C TYR A 320 -36.56 11.19 -5.86
N HIS A 321 -37.65 11.53 -5.16
CA HIS A 321 -37.68 12.50 -4.08
C HIS A 321 -37.90 11.80 -2.73
N CYS A 322 -37.14 12.20 -1.71
CA CYS A 322 -37.41 11.84 -0.32
C CYS A 322 -38.05 13.03 0.40
N SER A 323 -39.27 12.84 0.92
CA SER A 323 -39.99 13.81 1.74
C SER A 323 -39.27 14.15 3.04
N ASP A 324 -38.59 13.17 3.64
CA ASP A 324 -38.09 13.25 5.02
C ASP A 324 -36.82 14.09 5.15
N CYS A 325 -36.05 14.24 4.07
CA CYS A 325 -34.83 15.04 4.04
C CYS A 325 -34.58 15.77 2.71
N SER A 326 -35.63 15.95 1.89
CA SER A 326 -35.61 16.61 0.58
C SER A 326 -34.47 16.11 -0.31
N PHE A 327 -34.24 14.79 -0.37
CA PHE A 327 -33.12 14.22 -1.15
C PHE A 327 -33.59 13.79 -2.54
N ASP A 328 -32.96 14.35 -3.58
CA ASP A 328 -33.39 14.17 -4.97
C ASP A 328 -32.35 13.46 -5.81
N LEU A 329 -32.77 12.42 -6.53
CA LEU A 329 -32.02 11.79 -7.60
C LEU A 329 -32.77 11.95 -8.93
N CYS A 330 -32.06 12.22 -10.03
CA CYS A 330 -32.63 11.99 -11.36
C CYS A 330 -32.80 10.47 -11.59
N GLU A 331 -33.67 10.08 -12.52
CA GLU A 331 -33.98 8.65 -12.80
C GLU A 331 -32.73 7.77 -12.99
N GLN A 332 -31.71 8.24 -13.72
CA GLN A 332 -30.46 7.51 -13.95
C GLN A 332 -29.63 7.32 -12.66
N CYS A 333 -29.58 8.35 -11.81
CA CYS A 333 -28.94 8.25 -10.49
C CYS A 333 -29.73 7.36 -9.55
N ASN A 334 -31.07 7.37 -9.60
CA ASN A 334 -31.89 6.47 -8.79
C ASN A 334 -31.71 5.00 -9.20
N HIS A 335 -31.65 4.70 -10.50
CA HIS A 335 -31.35 3.34 -10.96
C HIS A 335 -29.98 2.86 -10.44
N SER A 336 -29.00 3.78 -10.33
CA SER A 336 -27.64 3.47 -9.90
C SER A 336 -27.44 3.48 -8.36
N HIS A 337 -28.24 4.27 -7.63
CA HIS A 337 -27.98 4.66 -6.24
C HIS A 337 -29.23 4.78 -5.35
N GLY A 338 -30.44 4.54 -5.86
CA GLY A 338 -31.69 4.72 -5.11
C GLY A 338 -31.76 3.85 -3.86
N HIS A 339 -31.33 2.59 -3.99
CA HIS A 339 -31.13 1.63 -2.88
C HIS A 339 -30.11 2.07 -1.82
N ARG A 340 -29.41 3.20 -2.03
CA ARG A 340 -28.47 3.77 -1.06
C ARG A 340 -29.17 4.80 -0.17
N HIS A 341 -30.22 5.49 -0.61
CA HIS A 341 -30.89 6.44 0.26
C HIS A 341 -31.59 5.71 1.43
N PRO A 342 -31.45 6.15 2.70
CA PRO A 342 -32.06 5.44 3.83
C PRO A 342 -33.60 5.44 3.80
N HIS A 343 -34.20 6.56 3.40
CA HIS A 343 -35.66 6.68 3.26
C HIS A 343 -36.14 6.15 1.90
N LEU A 344 -37.44 5.89 1.78
CA LEU A 344 -38.05 5.55 0.49
C LEU A 344 -38.04 6.78 -0.44
N LEU A 345 -37.66 6.58 -1.70
CA LEU A 345 -37.70 7.64 -2.72
C LEU A 345 -38.97 7.50 -3.57
N GLU A 346 -39.85 8.50 -3.51
CA GLU A 346 -41.03 8.60 -4.37
C GLU A 346 -40.63 8.95 -5.80
N LYS A 347 -41.12 8.20 -6.79
CA LYS A 347 -40.98 8.55 -8.20
C LYS A 347 -42.00 9.64 -8.54
N LEU A 348 -41.52 10.85 -8.85
CA LEU A 348 -42.35 12.02 -9.15
C LEU A 348 -41.78 12.78 -10.36
N THR A 349 -42.63 13.53 -11.06
CA THR A 349 -42.18 14.56 -12.00
C THR A 349 -41.78 15.84 -11.25
N LEU A 350 -40.92 16.66 -11.86
CA LEU A 350 -40.58 17.97 -11.31
C LEU A 350 -41.84 18.84 -11.07
N GLN A 351 -42.85 18.75 -11.93
CA GLN A 351 -44.12 19.47 -11.76
C GLN A 351 -44.91 19.00 -10.52
N GLU A 352 -44.87 17.71 -10.18
CA GLU A 352 -45.53 17.17 -8.99
C GLU A 352 -44.80 17.58 -7.71
N VAL A 353 -43.47 17.57 -7.71
CA VAL A 353 -42.68 18.05 -6.56
C VAL A 353 -42.83 19.56 -6.37
N ALA A 354 -42.88 20.35 -7.46
CA ALA A 354 -43.11 21.80 -7.39
C ALA A 354 -44.50 22.20 -6.83
N LYS A 355 -45.48 21.28 -6.86
CA LYS A 355 -46.77 21.45 -6.15
C LYS A 355 -46.67 21.13 -4.65
N LYS A 356 -45.73 20.28 -4.24
CA LYS A 356 -45.47 19.94 -2.82
C LYS A 356 -44.57 20.99 -2.15
N ASP A 357 -43.52 21.45 -2.83
CA ASP A 357 -42.55 22.43 -2.34
C ASP A 357 -42.19 23.45 -3.44
N LEU A 358 -42.43 24.74 -3.15
CA LEU A 358 -42.22 25.85 -4.07
C LEU A 358 -40.75 26.09 -4.46
N ILE A 359 -39.77 25.54 -3.71
CA ILE A 359 -38.34 25.60 -4.07
C ILE A 359 -38.08 24.98 -5.45
N TYR A 360 -38.81 23.92 -5.80
CA TYR A 360 -38.63 23.17 -7.05
C TYR A 360 -39.15 23.93 -8.29
N ASN A 361 -39.82 25.08 -8.13
CA ASN A 361 -40.11 25.99 -9.26
C ASN A 361 -38.84 26.56 -9.91
N GLN A 362 -37.71 26.56 -9.20
CA GLN A 362 -36.39 26.92 -9.73
C GLN A 362 -35.66 25.72 -10.39
N GLY A 363 -36.36 24.59 -10.53
CA GLY A 363 -35.79 23.32 -10.92
C GLY A 363 -35.17 22.55 -9.77
N PHE A 364 -34.58 21.39 -10.07
CA PHE A 364 -33.87 20.58 -9.08
C PHE A 364 -32.43 20.26 -9.49
N ILE A 365 -31.58 20.02 -8.49
CA ILE A 365 -30.20 19.56 -8.67
C ILE A 365 -30.12 18.14 -8.11
N CYS A 366 -29.78 17.18 -8.97
CA CYS A 366 -29.60 15.79 -8.55
C CYS A 366 -28.45 15.67 -7.54
N LYS A 367 -28.78 15.32 -6.28
CA LYS A 367 -27.84 15.10 -5.18
C LYS A 367 -26.96 13.87 -5.36
N GLY A 368 -27.23 13.06 -6.40
CA GLY A 368 -26.27 12.07 -6.91
C GLY A 368 -24.90 12.68 -7.27
N ALA A 369 -24.84 14.00 -7.53
CA ALA A 369 -23.58 14.71 -7.75
C ALA A 369 -22.74 14.95 -6.48
N ASP A 370 -23.27 14.67 -5.27
CA ASP A 370 -22.56 14.87 -4.01
C ASP A 370 -21.80 13.61 -3.53
N PHE A 371 -22.07 12.46 -4.14
CA PHE A 371 -21.24 11.26 -3.99
C PHE A 371 -19.87 11.48 -4.64
N LYS A 372 -18.84 11.54 -3.81
CA LYS A 372 -17.43 11.56 -4.20
C LYS A 372 -16.92 10.13 -4.35
N ASP A 373 -16.14 9.88 -5.40
CA ASP A 373 -15.39 8.63 -5.52
C ASP A 373 -14.53 8.36 -4.27
N CYS A 374 -14.37 7.07 -3.94
CA CYS A 374 -13.48 6.59 -2.89
C CYS A 374 -12.06 7.17 -3.01
N PHE A 375 -11.51 7.66 -1.90
CA PHE A 375 -10.14 8.21 -1.84
C PHE A 375 -9.03 7.18 -2.12
N LEU A 376 -9.34 5.88 -2.12
CA LEU A 376 -8.43 4.79 -2.53
C LEU A 376 -8.58 4.45 -4.03
N GLY A 377 -9.47 5.15 -4.74
CA GLY A 377 -9.84 4.85 -6.12
C GLY A 377 -10.66 3.55 -6.24
N LYS A 378 -10.73 3.02 -7.46
CA LYS A 378 -11.35 1.73 -7.80
C LYS A 378 -10.43 0.53 -7.50
N GLN A 379 -9.50 0.67 -6.55
CA GLN A 379 -8.60 -0.43 -6.21
C GLN A 379 -9.36 -1.47 -5.40
N ASN A 380 -9.48 -2.67 -5.97
CA ASN A 380 -9.77 -3.88 -5.22
C ASN A 380 -8.54 -4.21 -4.37
N SER A 381 -8.74 -4.64 -3.13
CA SER A 381 -7.65 -5.10 -2.27
C SER A 381 -7.88 -6.53 -1.81
N SER A 382 -6.82 -7.33 -1.84
CA SER A 382 -6.76 -8.70 -1.35
C SER A 382 -6.03 -8.83 -0.02
N ASP A 383 -5.62 -7.72 0.61
CA ASP A 383 -5.00 -7.78 1.93
C ASP A 383 -6.05 -8.12 2.99
N VAL A 384 -5.94 -9.32 3.55
CA VAL A 384 -6.81 -9.83 4.62
C VAL A 384 -6.76 -8.98 5.90
N ARG A 385 -5.72 -8.14 6.03
CA ARG A 385 -5.52 -7.19 7.13
C ARG A 385 -6.19 -5.84 6.88
N ASP A 386 -6.79 -5.59 5.73
CA ASP A 386 -7.52 -4.35 5.50
C ASP A 386 -8.70 -4.21 6.46
N VAL A 387 -8.93 -2.98 6.90
CA VAL A 387 -10.02 -2.59 7.80
C VAL A 387 -11.14 -1.95 6.98
N VAL A 388 -12.33 -2.54 7.07
CA VAL A 388 -13.48 -2.30 6.20
C VAL A 388 -14.74 -2.13 7.06
N TYR A 389 -15.50 -1.07 6.81
CA TYR A 389 -16.84 -0.91 7.36
C TYR A 389 -17.82 -1.70 6.50
N HIS A 390 -18.43 -2.75 7.05
CA HIS A 390 -19.18 -3.76 6.33
C HIS A 390 -20.63 -3.90 6.82
N CYS A 391 -21.58 -3.95 5.88
CA CYS A 391 -22.95 -4.39 6.14
C CYS A 391 -23.08 -5.89 5.88
N GLN A 392 -23.34 -6.63 6.95
CA GLN A 392 -23.55 -8.08 6.89
C GLN A 392 -24.78 -8.49 6.06
N GLN A 393 -25.83 -7.65 5.99
CA GLN A 393 -27.09 -8.00 5.33
C GLN A 393 -27.05 -7.89 3.80
N CYS A 394 -26.33 -6.90 3.26
CA CYS A 394 -26.32 -6.61 1.81
C CYS A 394 -24.92 -6.63 1.18
N LYS A 395 -23.91 -7.12 1.93
CA LYS A 395 -22.50 -7.21 1.51
C LYS A 395 -21.87 -5.85 1.11
N PHE A 396 -22.40 -4.72 1.61
CA PHE A 396 -21.91 -3.36 1.33
C PHE A 396 -20.65 -3.01 2.13
N ASN A 397 -19.63 -2.46 1.47
CA ASN A 397 -18.31 -2.18 2.05
C ASN A 397 -17.90 -0.71 1.84
N LEU A 398 -17.43 -0.05 2.89
CA LEU A 398 -16.73 1.23 2.81
C LEU A 398 -15.34 1.14 3.44
N CYS A 399 -14.37 1.80 2.83
CA CYS A 399 -13.08 2.04 3.48
C CYS A 399 -13.23 3.11 4.56
N TYR A 400 -12.34 3.11 5.56
CA TYR A 400 -12.31 4.08 6.66
C TYR A 400 -12.48 5.54 6.20
N LYS A 401 -11.73 5.97 5.17
CA LYS A 401 -11.80 7.34 4.61
C LYS A 401 -13.14 7.70 3.96
N CYS A 402 -13.91 6.71 3.49
CA CYS A 402 -15.26 6.97 3.00
C CYS A 402 -16.22 7.15 4.18
N VAL A 403 -16.09 6.34 5.22
CA VAL A 403 -16.89 6.53 6.44
C VAL A 403 -16.63 7.89 7.07
N GLU A 404 -15.37 8.33 7.23
CA GLU A 404 -15.07 9.69 7.74
C GLU A 404 -15.79 10.83 6.99
N VAL A 405 -16.08 10.66 5.69
CA VAL A 405 -16.73 11.68 4.85
C VAL A 405 -18.25 11.55 4.81
N TYR A 406 -18.79 10.38 5.14
CA TYR A 406 -20.19 10.03 4.95
C TYR A 406 -20.93 9.58 6.21
N GLN A 407 -20.20 9.44 7.32
CA GLN A 407 -20.76 9.13 8.63
C GLN A 407 -21.78 10.20 9.02
N ILE A 408 -22.95 9.75 9.45
CA ILE A 408 -23.94 10.63 10.08
C ILE A 408 -23.31 11.05 11.41
N GLN A 409 -22.88 12.32 11.49
CA GLN A 409 -22.50 12.92 12.77
C GLN A 409 -23.69 12.76 13.71
N PRO A 410 -23.53 12.15 14.90
CA PRO A 410 -24.63 12.06 15.85
C PRO A 410 -25.12 13.49 16.11
N LYS A 411 -26.44 13.72 15.96
CA LYS A 411 -27.02 15.02 16.31
C LYS A 411 -26.72 15.25 17.79
N ILE A 412 -25.76 16.11 18.08
CA ILE A 412 -25.52 16.60 19.44
C ILE A 412 -26.81 17.30 19.82
N ASN A 413 -27.58 16.72 20.73
CA ASN A 413 -28.88 17.24 21.13
C ASN A 413 -28.66 18.53 21.95
N LEU A 414 -28.58 19.65 21.24
CA LEU A 414 -28.35 20.99 21.80
C LEU A 414 -29.49 21.46 22.71
N GLU A 415 -30.63 20.77 22.72
CA GLU A 415 -31.77 21.02 23.61
C GLU A 415 -31.39 20.96 25.10
N ASN A 416 -30.36 20.18 25.46
CA ASN A 416 -29.84 20.13 26.83
C ASN A 416 -28.88 21.28 27.20
N GLN A 417 -28.51 22.18 26.28
CA GLN A 417 -27.64 23.33 26.60
C GLN A 417 -28.38 24.56 27.11
N ASN A 418 -29.72 24.62 27.02
CA ASN A 418 -30.52 25.76 27.49
C ASN A 418 -30.87 25.74 28.99
N LEU A 419 -30.45 24.71 29.75
CA LEU A 419 -30.76 24.60 31.19
C LEU A 419 -29.79 25.35 32.12
N TYR A 420 -28.64 25.81 31.64
CA TYR A 420 -27.77 26.71 32.40
C TYR A 420 -28.11 28.18 32.12
N GLY A 421 -29.29 28.59 32.59
CA GLY A 421 -29.73 29.97 32.54
C GLY A 421 -28.79 30.91 33.30
N PHE A 422 -28.33 31.95 32.62
CA PHE A 422 -27.65 33.10 33.23
C PHE A 422 -28.57 33.75 34.29
N ARG A 423 -28.38 33.43 35.57
CA ARG A 423 -28.78 34.35 36.64
C ARG A 423 -27.79 35.50 36.65
N ARG A 424 -28.20 36.64 36.09
CA ARG A 424 -27.54 37.92 36.34
C ARG A 424 -27.78 38.30 37.82
N PHE A 425 -26.69 38.56 38.52
CA PHE A 425 -26.60 39.49 39.64
C PHE A 425 -25.52 40.51 39.27
#